data_AF-A0A7J4E522-F1
#
_entry.id   AF-A0A7J4E522-F1
#
_cell.length_a   1.000
_cell.length_b   1.000
_cell.length_c   1.000
_cell.angle_alpha   90.00
_cell.angle_beta   90.00
_cell.angle_gamma   90.00
#
_symmetry.space_group_name_H-M   'P 1'
#
loop_
_entity.id
_entity.type
_entity.pdbx_description
1 polymer ?
#
loop_
_entity_poly.entity_id
_entity_poly.type
_entity_poly.pdbx_seq_one_letter_code
_entity_poly.pdbx_strand_id
1 'polypeptide(L)' 'EVDVVAAPGAGFGSYGERYVRFALTIPLERVKEACERMKKVL' A
#
# COMPACT_ATOMS: atom_id res chain seq x y z
N GLU A 1 12.91 -1.83 -0.05
CA GLU A 1 13.37 -0.44 -0.24
C GLU A 1 12.48 0.60 0.45
N VAL A 2 11.14 0.52 0.40
CA VAL A 2 10.25 1.54 1.01
C VAL A 2 9.57 1.09 2.32
N ASP A 3 9.73 -0.18 2.70
CA ASP A 3 9.18 -0.76 3.94
C ASP A 3 7.67 -0.50 4.15
N VAL A 4 6.89 -0.63 3.07
CA VAL A 4 5.42 -0.56 3.08
C VAL A 4 4.88 -1.85 2.46
N VAL A 5 3.99 -2.54 3.18
CA VAL A 5 3.34 -3.77 2.71
C VAL A 5 2.01 -3.42 2.04
N ALA A 6 1.76 -4.03 0.88
CA ALA A 6 0.50 -3.96 0.16
C ALA A 6 0.03 -5.37 -0.21
N ALA A 7 -1.29 -5.57 -0.32
CA ALA A 7 -1.84 -6.80 -0.87
C ALA A 7 -1.93 -6.71 -2.40
N PRO A 8 -1.46 -7.69 -3.18
CA PRO A 8 -1.57 -7.68 -4.63
C PRO A 8 -3.03 -7.81 -5.06
N GLY A 9 -3.47 -6.96 -5.97
CA GLY A 9 -4.85 -6.93 -6.45
C GLY A 9 -5.26 -8.19 -7.22
N ALA A 10 -4.30 -8.91 -7.82
CA ALA A 10 -4.54 -10.19 -8.49
C ALA A 10 -5.19 -11.24 -7.56
N GLY A 11 -4.96 -11.16 -6.24
CA GLY A 11 -5.62 -12.02 -5.25
C GLY A 11 -7.12 -11.76 -5.08
N PHE A 12 -7.66 -10.69 -5.68
CA PHE A 12 -9.06 -10.27 -5.60
C PHE A 12 -9.83 -10.48 -6.92
N GLY A 13 -9.23 -11.15 -7.91
CA GLY A 13 -9.82 -11.44 -9.21
C GLY A 13 -9.13 -10.72 -10.37
N SER A 14 -9.52 -11.05 -11.60
CA SER A 14 -8.87 -10.58 -12.84
C SER A 14 -8.86 -9.06 -12.97
N TYR A 15 -9.90 -8.37 -12.51
CA TYR A 15 -9.95 -6.90 -12.54
C TYR A 15 -8.93 -6.23 -11.61
N GLY A 16 -8.34 -6.96 -10.66
CA GLY A 16 -7.34 -6.45 -9.72
C GLY A 16 -5.89 -6.58 -10.18
N GLU A 17 -5.61 -7.20 -11.33
CA GLU A 17 -4.24 -7.60 -11.74
C GLU A 17 -3.24 -6.43 -11.83
N ARG A 18 -3.71 -5.23 -12.11
CA ARG A 18 -2.88 -4.01 -12.22
C ARG A 18 -2.95 -3.09 -11.00
N TYR A 19 -3.51 -3.58 -9.89
CA TYR A 19 -3.76 -2.79 -8.69
C TYR A 19 -3.11 -3.42 -7.45
N VAL A 20 -2.96 -2.60 -6.42
CA VAL A 20 -2.57 -3.03 -5.07
C VAL A 20 -3.55 -2.44 -4.06
N ARG A 21 -3.74 -3.14 -2.94
CA ARG A 21 -4.66 -2.73 -1.86
C ARG A 21 -3.89 -2.46 -0.57
N PHE A 22 -4.21 -1.35 0.09
CA PHE A 22 -3.71 -1.01 1.41
C PHE A 22 -4.81 -1.14 2.47
N ALA A 23 -4.44 -1.52 3.68
CA ALA A 23 -5.33 -1.47 4.83
C ALA A 23 -5.17 -0.12 5.55
N LEU A 24 -6.30 0.53 5.87
CA LEU A 24 -6.32 1.78 6.63
C LEU A 24 -6.80 1.58 8.08
N THR A 25 -7.05 0.33 8.48
CA THR A 25 -7.46 -0.07 9.83
C THR A 25 -6.26 -0.19 10.78
N ILE A 26 -5.36 0.77 10.71
CA ILE A 26 -4.17 0.90 11.56
C ILE A 26 -4.08 2.35 12.06
N PRO A 27 -3.28 2.65 13.10
CA PRO A 27 -3.16 4.01 13.60
C PRO A 27 -2.77 5.00 12.50
N LEU A 28 -3.39 6.19 12.52
CA LEU A 28 -3.19 7.24 11.51
C LEU A 28 -1.71 7.58 11.29
N GLU A 29 -0.91 7.57 12.35
CA GLU A 29 0.53 7.90 12.26
C GLU A 29 1.30 6.89 11.42
N ARG A 30 0.90 5.61 11.44
CA ARG A 30 1.49 4.56 10.58
C ARG A 30 1.14 4.78 9.10
N VAL A 31 -0.07 5.24 8.82
CA VAL A 31 -0.50 5.57 7.46
C VAL A 31 0.30 6.76 6.92
N LYS A 32 0.44 7.83 7.73
CA LYS A 32 1.27 9.00 7.36
C LYS A 32 2.72 8.60 7.13
N GLU A 33 3.30 7.76 7.99
CA GLU A 33 4.66 7.25 7.84
C GLU A 33 4.85 6.52 6.51
N ALA A 34 3.91 5.64 6.13
CA ALA A 34 3.94 4.95 4.85
C ALA A 34 3.89 5.92 3.66
N CYS A 35 3.05 6.96 3.73
CA CYS A 35 2.99 8.01 2.71
C CYS A 35 4.32 8.76 2.57
N GLU A 36 4.96 9.15 3.68
CA GLU A 36 6.26 9.83 3.64
C GLU A 36 7.38 8.92 3.10
N ARG A 37 7.34 7.61 3.36
CA ARG A 37 8.28 6.65 2.77
C ARG A 37 8.09 6.56 1.26
N MET A 38 6.85 6.44 0.77
CA MET A 38 6.55 6.35 -0.66
C MET A 38 6.92 7.63 -1.43
N LYS A 39 6.75 8.82 -0.82
CA LYS A 39 7.17 10.09 -1.44
C LYS A 39 8.65 10.17 -1.78
N LYS A 40 9.52 9.41 -1.10
CA LYS A 40 10.98 9.46 -1.33
C LYS A 40 11.43 8.74 -2.61
N VAL A 41 10.56 7.93 -3.20
CA VAL A 41 10.86 7.13 -4.40
C VAL A 41 10.02 7.56 -5.61
N LEU A 42 9.13 8.55 -5.43
CA LEU A 42 8.38 9.21 -6.49
C LEU A 42 9.16 10.42 -7.00
#